data_AF-A0A382NIL1-F1
#
_entry.id   AF-A0A382NIL1-F1
#
_cell.length_a   1.000
_cell.length_b   1.000
_cell.length_c   1.000
_cell.angle_alpha   90.00
_cell.angle_beta   90.00
_cell.angle_gamma   90.00
#
_symmetry.space_group_name_H-M   'P 1'
#
loop_
_entity.id
_entity.type
_entity.pdbx_description
1 polymer ?
#
loop_
_entity_poly.entity_id
_entity_poly.type
_entity_poly.pdbx_seq_one_letter_code
_entity_poly.pdbx_strand_id
1 'polypeptide(L)'
;MQLDPWVLRWHGHFGVLASIFVIILIVTGIALNHTERLQLDAKFVGSGWLLDWYGIGADAPPVSFKVGKSWLTEVDGHLFLDSVSIPVFTGVLVGATRGESSILVGAPSALYLFDDDAQLIEKVSRVPGTIMRVGRLDEAYCIDSSEGVFSSKDGLLTWDRTDREPVWAVALEPPAKVMESVLLAFRG
;
A
#
# COMPACT_ATOMS: atom_id res chain seq x y z
N MET A 1 -5.31 43.49 56.64
CA MET A 1 -4.55 42.42 55.96
C MET A 1 -4.36 42.87 54.52
N GLN A 2 -3.28 43.56 54.22
CA GLN A 2 -2.97 44.02 52.85
C GLN A 2 -2.24 42.86 52.15
N LEU A 3 -2.78 42.38 51.03
CA LEU A 3 -2.15 41.33 50.25
C LEU A 3 -0.94 41.93 49.52
N ASP A 4 0.23 41.30 49.66
CA ASP A 4 1.47 41.80 49.08
C ASP A 4 1.35 41.97 47.55
N PRO A 5 1.73 43.12 46.98
CA PRO A 5 1.65 43.39 45.54
C PRO A 5 2.37 42.37 44.67
N TRP A 6 3.37 41.68 45.25
CA TRP A 6 4.10 40.59 44.61
C TRP A 6 3.23 39.37 44.35
N VAL A 7 2.38 38.99 45.30
CA VAL A 7 1.49 37.82 45.17
C VAL A 7 0.48 38.05 44.05
N LEU A 8 -0.10 39.25 43.96
CA LEU A 8 -1.04 39.63 42.90
C LEU A 8 -0.39 39.60 41.51
N ARG A 9 0.85 40.08 41.37
CA ARG A 9 1.57 40.09 40.09
C ARG A 9 1.97 38.69 39.64
N TRP A 10 2.49 37.85 40.54
CA TRP A 10 2.83 36.47 40.22
C TRP A 10 1.59 35.60 39.97
N HIS A 11 0.51 35.82 40.73
CA HIS A 11 -0.77 35.16 40.49
C HIS A 11 -1.33 35.50 39.10
N GLY A 12 -1.18 36.76 38.64
CA GLY A 12 -1.55 37.17 37.29
C GLY A 12 -0.75 36.44 36.19
N HIS A 13 0.57 36.31 36.35
CA HIS A 13 1.40 35.58 35.38
C HIS A 13 1.12 34.08 35.34
N PHE A 14 0.95 33.44 36.50
CA PHE A 14 0.56 32.02 36.56
C PHE A 14 -0.87 31.80 36.04
N GLY A 15 -1.79 32.73 36.27
CA GLY A 15 -3.14 32.70 35.72
C GLY A 15 -3.15 32.78 34.20
N VAL A 16 -2.31 33.63 33.59
CA VAL A 16 -2.16 33.71 32.13
C VAL A 16 -1.59 32.40 31.57
N LEU A 17 -0.57 31.83 32.21
CA LEU A 17 0.02 30.55 31.76
C LEU A 17 -0.99 29.39 31.86
N ALA A 18 -1.74 29.32 32.97
CA ALA A 18 -2.80 28.33 33.17
C ALA A 18 -3.94 28.52 32.16
N SER A 19 -4.32 29.76 31.84
CA SER A 19 -5.34 30.06 30.84
C SER A 19 -4.91 29.61 29.44
N ILE A 20 -3.66 29.83 29.05
CA ILE A 20 -3.11 29.32 27.77
C ILE A 20 -3.19 27.79 27.73
N PHE A 21 -2.79 27.12 28.81
CA PHE A 21 -2.86 25.66 28.89
C PHE A 21 -4.29 25.14 28.78
N VAL A 22 -5.24 25.79 29.47
CA VAL A 22 -6.67 25.46 29.38
C VAL A 22 -7.23 25.73 27.98
N ILE A 23 -6.82 26.82 27.32
CA ILE A 23 -7.19 27.09 25.92
C ILE A 23 -6.68 25.97 25.00
N ILE A 24 -5.43 25.52 25.17
CA ILE A 24 -4.89 24.39 24.40
C ILE A 24 -5.72 23.13 24.66
N LEU A 25 -6.04 22.82 25.92
CA LEU A 25 -6.87 21.66 26.28
C LEU A 25 -8.30 21.75 25.75
N ILE A 26 -8.88 22.96 25.68
CA ILE A 26 -10.21 23.18 25.09
C ILE A 26 -10.14 23.01 23.58
N VAL A 27 -9.10 23.55 22.91
CA VAL A 27 -8.93 23.40 21.47
C VAL A 27 -8.70 21.94 21.08
N THR A 28 -7.84 21.21 21.81
CA THR A 28 -7.63 19.77 21.57
C THR A 28 -8.84 18.94 21.96
N GLY A 29 -9.53 19.29 23.05
CA GLY A 29 -10.76 18.64 23.50
C GLY A 29 -11.91 18.82 22.52
N ILE A 30 -12.08 20.02 21.94
CA ILE A 30 -13.05 20.28 20.87
C ILE A 30 -12.66 19.53 19.59
N ALA A 31 -11.37 19.52 19.23
CA ALA A 31 -10.89 18.77 18.06
C ALA A 31 -11.16 17.26 18.19
N LEU A 32 -10.94 16.66 19.37
CA LEU A 32 -11.27 15.25 19.62
C LEU A 32 -12.78 15.01 19.68
N ASN A 33 -13.52 15.87 20.38
CA ASN A 33 -14.96 15.69 20.64
C ASN A 33 -15.85 16.04 19.43
N HIS A 34 -15.28 16.67 18.39
CA HIS A 34 -15.97 16.97 17.13
C HIS A 34 -15.36 16.27 15.91
N THR A 35 -14.72 15.11 16.13
CA THR A 35 -14.22 14.24 15.03
C THR A 35 -15.36 13.90 14.05
N GLU A 36 -16.52 13.46 14.56
CA GLU A 36 -17.66 13.00 13.75
C GLU A 36 -18.36 14.10 12.93
N ARG A 37 -18.26 15.38 13.35
CA ARG A 37 -18.95 16.52 12.69
C ARG A 37 -18.04 17.36 11.79
N LEU A 38 -16.72 17.21 11.91
CA LEU A 38 -15.71 17.90 11.10
C LEU A 38 -15.16 17.05 9.95
N GLN A 39 -15.59 15.79 9.78
CA GLN A 39 -15.00 14.85 8.82
C GLN A 39 -13.46 14.79 8.92
N LEU A 40 -12.92 14.89 10.14
CA LEU A 40 -11.47 14.82 10.37
C LEU A 40 -10.94 13.39 10.34
N ASP A 41 -11.83 12.41 10.28
CA ASP A 41 -11.63 11.02 9.93
C ASP A 41 -11.39 10.82 8.41
N ALA A 42 -11.62 11.85 7.58
CA ALA A 42 -11.33 11.83 6.13
C ALA A 42 -10.03 12.54 5.73
N LYS A 43 -9.26 13.06 6.70
CA LYS A 43 -7.90 13.55 6.49
C LYS A 43 -6.97 12.96 7.55
N PHE A 44 -6.85 11.64 7.52
CA PHE A 44 -5.66 11.00 8.07
C PHE A 44 -4.44 11.64 7.41
N VAL A 45 -3.49 11.96 8.27
CA VAL A 45 -2.33 12.80 8.01
C VAL A 45 -1.45 12.11 6.95
N GLY A 46 -1.74 12.39 5.68
CA GLY A 46 -0.97 12.03 4.49
C GLY A 46 0.31 12.83 4.41
N SER A 47 1.15 12.68 5.42
CA SER A 47 2.43 13.35 5.47
C SER A 47 3.46 12.28 5.79
N GLY A 48 4.05 11.69 4.73
CA GLY A 48 5.04 10.61 4.83
C GLY A 48 6.11 10.90 5.88
N TRP A 49 6.51 12.18 6.01
CA TRP A 49 7.47 12.63 7.04
C TRP A 49 7.10 12.30 8.49
N LEU A 50 5.81 12.22 8.84
CA LEU A 50 5.36 11.93 10.21
C LEU A 50 5.35 10.42 10.50
N LEU A 51 5.13 9.60 9.47
CA LEU A 51 5.27 8.14 9.55
C LEU A 51 6.74 7.72 9.55
N ASP A 52 7.58 8.37 8.74
CA ASP A 52 9.04 8.20 8.72
C ASP A 52 9.67 8.56 10.07
N TRP A 53 9.15 9.62 10.73
CA TRP A 53 9.59 10.04 12.06
C TRP A 53 9.33 9.00 13.15
N TYR A 54 8.31 8.15 12.98
CA TYR A 54 7.97 7.13 13.97
C TYR A 54 8.84 5.86 13.83
N GLY A 55 9.67 5.75 12.78
CA GLY A 55 10.61 4.63 12.62
C GLY A 55 9.97 3.27 12.35
N ILE A 56 8.72 3.26 11.85
CA ILE A 56 7.93 2.05 11.53
C ILE A 56 7.36 2.18 10.10
N GLY A 57 8.24 2.55 9.16
CA GLY A 57 7.97 2.54 7.72
C GLY A 57 8.58 1.30 7.09
N ALA A 58 7.97 0.82 6.01
CA ALA A 58 8.59 -0.21 5.18
C ALA A 58 9.95 0.30 4.65
N ASP A 59 10.95 -0.59 4.56
CA ASP A 59 12.29 -0.23 4.08
C ASP A 59 12.24 0.28 2.63
N ALA A 60 11.28 -0.23 1.84
CA ALA A 60 10.98 0.22 0.48
C ALA A 60 9.55 0.78 0.34
N PRO A 61 9.32 1.77 -0.55
CA PRO A 61 7.97 2.26 -0.81
C PRO A 61 7.09 1.13 -1.36
N PRO A 62 5.86 0.96 -0.83
CA PRO A 62 4.92 -0.04 -1.32
C PRO A 62 4.67 0.09 -2.82
N VAL A 63 4.61 -1.04 -3.51
CA VAL A 63 4.29 -1.10 -4.94
C VAL A 63 2.92 -1.73 -5.12
N SER A 64 2.02 -1.04 -5.83
CA SER A 64 0.64 -1.48 -6.01
C SER A 64 0.24 -1.58 -7.48
N PHE A 65 -0.59 -2.58 -7.80
CA PHE A 65 -1.18 -2.81 -9.11
C PHE A 65 -2.68 -3.02 -8.96
N LYS A 66 -3.45 -2.43 -9.88
CA LYS A 66 -4.90 -2.62 -9.92
C LYS A 66 -5.25 -3.91 -10.65
N VAL A 67 -5.91 -4.85 -9.97
CA VAL A 67 -6.31 -6.15 -10.49
C VAL A 67 -7.85 -6.26 -10.49
N GLY A 68 -8.47 -5.70 -11.52
CA GLY A 68 -9.93 -5.60 -11.60
C GLY A 68 -10.49 -4.54 -10.65
N LYS A 69 -11.22 -4.98 -9.62
CA LYS A 69 -11.78 -4.10 -8.57
C LYS A 69 -10.91 -4.02 -7.31
N SER A 70 -9.97 -4.95 -7.18
CA SER A 70 -9.07 -5.07 -6.05
C SER A 70 -7.69 -4.51 -6.37
N TRP A 71 -6.91 -4.31 -5.33
CA TRP A 71 -5.54 -3.84 -5.39
C TRP A 71 -4.60 -4.88 -4.87
N LEU A 72 -3.56 -5.17 -5.64
CA LEU A 72 -2.47 -6.00 -5.19
C LEU A 72 -1.33 -5.08 -4.77
N THR A 73 -0.91 -5.16 -3.51
CA THR A 73 0.14 -4.31 -2.94
C THR A 73 1.24 -5.18 -2.34
N GLU A 74 2.48 -4.86 -2.67
CA GLU A 74 3.65 -5.46 -2.06
C GLU A 74 4.31 -4.45 -1.10
N VAL A 75 4.63 -4.92 0.11
CA VAL A 75 5.28 -4.17 1.18
C VAL A 75 6.37 -5.07 1.79
N ASP A 76 7.63 -4.66 1.67
CA ASP A 76 8.82 -5.37 2.19
C ASP A 76 8.84 -6.88 1.89
N GLY A 77 8.46 -7.24 0.67
CA GLY A 77 8.43 -8.61 0.16
C GLY A 77 7.16 -9.40 0.51
N HIS A 78 6.20 -8.79 1.20
CA HIS A 78 4.91 -9.37 1.54
C HIS A 78 3.81 -8.85 0.62
N LEU A 79 3.03 -9.77 0.06
CA LEU A 79 1.96 -9.44 -0.88
C LEU A 79 0.61 -9.41 -0.19
N PHE A 80 -0.22 -8.44 -0.57
CA PHE A 80 -1.57 -8.25 -0.05
C PHE A 80 -2.54 -8.02 -1.20
N LEU A 81 -3.69 -8.69 -1.16
CA LEU A 81 -4.85 -8.37 -1.99
C LEU A 81 -5.86 -7.58 -1.14
N ASP A 82 -5.97 -6.29 -1.43
CA ASP A 82 -6.65 -5.29 -0.62
C ASP A 82 -6.13 -5.25 0.83
N SER A 83 -6.63 -6.11 1.72
CA SER A 83 -6.14 -6.25 3.10
C SER A 83 -5.83 -7.70 3.49
N VAL A 84 -5.97 -8.64 2.54
CA VAL A 84 -5.76 -10.07 2.76
C VAL A 84 -4.30 -10.40 2.42
N SER A 85 -3.56 -10.92 3.39
CA SER A 85 -2.17 -11.32 3.18
C SER A 85 -2.07 -12.58 2.32
N ILE A 86 -1.10 -12.60 1.40
CA ILE A 86 -0.75 -13.73 0.54
C ILE A 86 0.66 -14.23 0.91
N PRO A 87 0.78 -15.06 1.95
CA PRO A 87 2.08 -15.43 2.54
C PRO A 87 2.95 -16.30 1.64
N VAL A 88 2.37 -16.92 0.60
CA VAL A 88 3.10 -17.79 -0.33
C VAL A 88 3.94 -17.02 -1.34
N PHE A 89 3.66 -15.73 -1.54
CA PHE A 89 4.51 -14.85 -2.31
C PHE A 89 5.64 -14.32 -1.42
N THR A 90 6.85 -14.28 -1.96
CA THR A 90 8.00 -13.67 -1.29
C THR A 90 8.93 -13.08 -2.34
N GLY A 91 9.31 -11.83 -2.15
CA GLY A 91 10.27 -11.14 -3.00
C GLY A 91 9.69 -9.87 -3.62
N VAL A 92 10.31 -9.42 -4.72
CA VAL A 92 9.97 -8.15 -5.35
C VAL A 92 8.83 -8.33 -6.34
N LEU A 93 7.81 -7.48 -6.24
CA LEU A 93 6.73 -7.43 -7.20
C LEU A 93 7.13 -6.62 -8.44
N VAL A 94 7.25 -7.28 -9.60
CA VAL A 94 7.54 -6.59 -10.88
C VAL A 94 6.29 -6.28 -11.70
N GLY A 95 5.16 -6.87 -11.34
CA GLY A 95 3.86 -6.52 -11.89
C GLY A 95 2.76 -7.49 -11.54
N ALA A 96 1.52 -7.04 -11.70
CA ALA A 96 0.36 -7.91 -11.60
C ALA A 96 -0.73 -7.53 -12.59
N THR A 97 -1.43 -8.53 -13.09
CA THR A 97 -2.55 -8.36 -14.02
C THR A 97 -3.61 -9.41 -13.79
N ARG A 98 -4.86 -9.06 -14.06
CA ARG A 98 -6.01 -9.94 -13.93
C ARG A 98 -6.36 -10.56 -15.29
N GLY A 99 -6.59 -11.88 -15.31
CA GLY A 99 -7.26 -12.60 -16.38
C GLY A 99 -8.75 -12.80 -16.09
N GLU A 100 -9.41 -13.75 -16.76
CA GLU A 100 -10.86 -13.99 -16.54
C GLU A 100 -11.18 -14.45 -15.11
N SER A 101 -10.45 -15.45 -14.61
CA SER A 101 -10.69 -16.09 -13.31
C SER A 101 -9.41 -16.27 -12.49
N SER A 102 -8.37 -15.52 -12.81
CA SER A 102 -7.08 -15.61 -12.12
C SER A 102 -6.34 -14.28 -12.13
N ILE A 103 -5.41 -14.15 -11.19
CA ILE A 103 -4.53 -12.99 -11.02
C ILE A 103 -3.10 -13.48 -11.21
N LEU A 104 -2.45 -12.96 -12.25
CA LEU A 104 -1.03 -13.18 -12.49
C LEU A 104 -0.23 -12.17 -11.69
N VAL A 105 0.78 -12.66 -10.98
CA VAL A 105 1.73 -11.88 -10.20
C VAL A 105 3.14 -12.27 -10.64
N GLY A 106 3.92 -11.27 -11.03
CA GLY A 106 5.29 -11.45 -11.48
C GLY A 106 6.31 -11.09 -10.41
N ALA A 107 7.29 -11.96 -10.25
CA ALA A 107 8.57 -11.70 -9.60
C ALA A 107 9.71 -11.91 -10.63
N PRO A 108 10.93 -11.40 -10.38
CA PRO A 108 12.02 -11.48 -11.36
C PRO A 108 12.35 -12.90 -11.85
N SER A 109 12.14 -13.92 -11.01
CA SER A 109 12.50 -15.31 -11.27
C SER A 109 11.33 -16.28 -11.27
N ALA A 110 10.10 -15.80 -11.02
CA ALA A 110 8.93 -16.67 -10.95
C ALA A 110 7.64 -15.90 -11.25
N LEU A 111 6.67 -16.62 -11.77
CA LEU A 111 5.29 -16.18 -11.89
C LEU A 111 4.43 -16.97 -10.92
N TYR A 112 3.43 -16.28 -10.37
CA TYR A 112 2.44 -16.83 -9.48
C TYR A 112 1.07 -16.54 -10.07
N LEU A 113 0.24 -17.56 -10.12
CA LEU A 113 -1.15 -17.45 -10.54
C LEU A 113 -2.03 -17.71 -9.33
N PHE A 114 -2.87 -16.75 -8.98
CA PHE A 114 -3.82 -16.83 -7.88
C PHE A 114 -5.24 -16.85 -8.40
N ASP A 115 -6.16 -17.43 -7.63
CA ASP A 115 -7.60 -17.25 -7.84
C ASP A 115 -8.09 -15.94 -7.20
N ASP A 116 -9.40 -15.71 -7.27
CA ASP A 116 -10.05 -14.54 -6.68
C ASP A 116 -10.06 -14.53 -5.15
N ASP A 117 -9.87 -15.69 -4.52
CA ASP A 117 -9.76 -15.88 -3.07
C ASP A 117 -8.30 -15.82 -2.59
N ALA A 118 -7.40 -15.32 -3.45
CA ALA A 118 -5.97 -15.19 -3.23
C ALA A 118 -5.27 -16.53 -2.90
N GLN A 119 -5.84 -17.66 -3.31
CA GLN A 119 -5.22 -18.97 -3.21
C GLN A 119 -4.30 -19.21 -4.41
N LEU A 120 -3.16 -19.85 -4.16
CA LEU A 120 -2.21 -20.18 -5.22
C LEU A 120 -2.79 -21.29 -6.12
N ILE A 121 -3.02 -20.96 -7.38
CA ILE A 121 -3.34 -21.93 -8.44
C ILE A 121 -2.04 -22.58 -8.93
N GLU A 122 -1.05 -21.76 -9.27
CA GLU A 122 0.19 -22.23 -9.89
C GLU A 122 1.38 -21.31 -9.59
N LYS A 123 2.57 -21.90 -9.49
CA LYS A 123 3.83 -21.18 -9.43
C LYS A 123 4.78 -21.73 -10.48
N VAL A 124 5.21 -20.88 -11.41
CA VAL A 124 6.16 -21.24 -12.47
C VAL A 124 7.47 -20.50 -12.25
N SER A 125 8.55 -21.25 -12.03
CA SER A 125 9.92 -20.69 -11.91
C SER A 125 10.76 -20.91 -13.17
N ARG A 126 10.29 -21.74 -14.11
CA ARG A 126 10.95 -21.98 -15.39
C ARG A 126 10.37 -21.03 -16.45
N VAL A 127 10.81 -19.78 -16.40
CA VAL A 127 10.42 -18.72 -17.33
C VAL A 127 11.62 -18.32 -18.21
N PRO A 128 11.40 -17.83 -19.45
CA PRO A 128 12.47 -17.31 -20.30
C PRO A 128 13.08 -16.04 -19.69
N GLY A 129 14.35 -16.07 -19.28
CA GLY A 129 15.07 -14.92 -18.73
C GLY A 129 14.56 -14.39 -17.38
N THR A 130 15.03 -13.20 -17.00
CA THR A 130 14.56 -12.47 -15.81
C THR A 130 13.38 -11.60 -16.18
N ILE A 131 12.26 -11.77 -15.46
CA ILE A 131 11.02 -11.03 -15.72
C ILE A 131 11.19 -9.59 -15.22
N MET A 132 10.89 -8.65 -16.10
CA MET A 132 10.92 -7.22 -15.79
C MET A 132 9.51 -6.64 -15.69
N ARG A 133 8.57 -7.15 -16.49
CA ARG A 133 7.17 -6.70 -16.51
C ARG A 133 6.25 -7.86 -16.86
N VAL A 134 5.00 -7.76 -16.44
CA VAL A 134 3.92 -8.66 -16.86
C VAL A 134 2.79 -7.86 -17.51
N GLY A 135 2.02 -8.49 -18.36
CA GLY A 135 0.94 -7.86 -19.10
C GLY A 135 -0.04 -8.87 -19.66
N ARG A 136 -0.95 -8.36 -20.50
CA ARG A 136 -1.98 -9.15 -21.17
C ARG A 136 -2.00 -8.84 -22.65
N LEU A 137 -2.28 -9.86 -23.44
CA LEU A 137 -2.53 -9.73 -24.86
C LEU A 137 -3.69 -10.65 -25.22
N ASP A 138 -4.87 -10.06 -25.41
CA ASP A 138 -6.13 -10.80 -25.48
C ASP A 138 -6.31 -11.68 -24.23
N GLU A 139 -6.47 -13.00 -24.43
CA GLU A 139 -6.54 -13.99 -23.36
C GLU A 139 -5.19 -14.50 -22.84
N ALA A 140 -4.09 -14.12 -23.50
CA ALA A 140 -2.76 -14.57 -23.13
C ALA A 140 -2.16 -13.70 -22.01
N TYR A 141 -1.44 -14.35 -21.10
CA TYR A 141 -0.51 -13.67 -20.22
C TYR A 141 0.78 -13.37 -20.98
N CYS A 142 1.33 -12.18 -20.77
CA CYS A 142 2.59 -11.77 -21.39
C CYS A 142 3.62 -11.39 -20.33
N ILE A 143 4.88 -11.66 -20.66
CA ILE A 143 6.03 -11.22 -19.89
C ILE A 143 6.99 -10.47 -20.80
N ASP A 144 7.55 -9.39 -20.27
CA ASP A 144 8.75 -8.75 -20.80
C ASP A 144 9.92 -9.23 -19.94
N SER A 145 10.87 -9.93 -20.56
CA SER A 145 12.02 -10.48 -19.88
C SER A 145 13.32 -10.06 -20.54
N SER A 146 14.44 -10.33 -19.88
CA SER A 146 15.78 -10.10 -20.44
C SER A 146 16.04 -10.82 -21.77
N GLU A 147 15.22 -11.81 -22.15
CA GLU A 147 15.35 -12.59 -23.38
C GLU A 147 14.34 -12.19 -24.47
N GLY A 148 13.46 -11.22 -24.17
CA GLY A 148 12.45 -10.68 -25.07
C GLY A 148 11.03 -10.80 -24.51
N VAL A 149 10.05 -10.54 -25.37
CA VAL A 149 8.64 -10.57 -25.02
C VAL A 149 8.04 -11.94 -25.36
N PHE A 150 7.42 -12.56 -24.36
CA PHE A 150 6.79 -13.88 -24.48
C PHE A 150 5.33 -13.83 -24.05
N SER A 151 4.53 -14.70 -24.65
CA SER A 151 3.12 -14.89 -24.31
C SER A 151 2.83 -16.35 -23.99
N SER A 152 1.91 -16.56 -23.06
CA SER A 152 1.40 -17.87 -22.67
C SER A 152 -0.13 -17.85 -22.66
N LYS A 153 -0.74 -18.83 -23.34
CA LYS A 153 -2.20 -18.97 -23.47
C LYS A 153 -2.78 -20.11 -22.64
N ASP A 154 -1.93 -20.95 -22.09
CA ASP A 154 -2.28 -22.23 -21.48
C ASP A 154 -1.96 -22.26 -19.99
N GLY A 155 -2.12 -21.13 -19.31
CA GLY A 155 -1.89 -21.05 -17.87
C GLY A 155 -0.40 -21.10 -17.50
N LEU A 156 0.48 -20.48 -18.28
CA LEU A 156 1.93 -20.38 -18.03
C LEU A 156 2.76 -21.64 -18.35
N LEU A 157 2.15 -22.64 -19.00
CA LEU A 157 2.82 -23.91 -19.33
C LEU A 157 3.74 -23.78 -20.56
N THR A 158 3.31 -23.06 -21.58
CA THR A 158 4.11 -22.80 -22.79
C THR A 158 4.33 -21.30 -23.03
N TRP A 159 5.48 -20.99 -23.64
CA TRP A 159 5.93 -19.62 -23.88
C TRP A 159 6.33 -19.45 -25.35
N ASP A 160 5.56 -18.63 -26.06
CA ASP A 160 5.83 -18.27 -27.44
C ASP A 160 6.27 -16.81 -27.52
N ARG A 161 7.33 -16.53 -28.29
CA ARG A 161 7.70 -15.15 -28.59
C ARG A 161 6.57 -14.45 -29.33
N THR A 162 6.35 -13.19 -29.00
CA THR A 162 5.35 -12.39 -29.69
C THR A 162 5.91 -11.02 -30.06
N ASP A 163 5.64 -10.62 -31.30
CA ASP A 163 5.96 -9.27 -31.80
C ASP A 163 4.77 -8.30 -31.64
N ARG A 164 3.63 -8.79 -31.10
CA ARG A 164 2.47 -7.95 -30.82
C ARG A 164 2.68 -7.23 -29.49
N GLU A 165 2.34 -5.94 -29.46
CA GLU A 165 2.45 -5.10 -28.27
C GLU A 165 1.38 -5.50 -27.22
N PRO A 166 1.77 -6.03 -26.04
CA PRO A 166 0.83 -6.34 -24.97
C PRO A 166 0.40 -5.08 -24.21
N VAL A 167 -0.74 -5.17 -23.52
CA VAL A 167 -1.11 -4.19 -22.50
C VAL A 167 -0.35 -4.54 -21.23
N TRP A 168 0.70 -3.77 -20.95
CA TRP A 168 1.54 -3.97 -19.77
C TRP A 168 0.86 -3.53 -18.48
N ALA A 169 1.10 -4.26 -17.40
CA ALA A 169 0.74 -3.82 -16.07
C ALA A 169 1.51 -2.55 -15.70
N VAL A 170 0.82 -1.62 -15.05
CA VAL A 170 1.38 -0.34 -14.61
C VAL A 170 1.16 -0.21 -13.11
N ALA A 171 2.21 0.13 -12.38
CA ALA A 171 2.11 0.43 -10.96
C ALA A 171 1.29 1.71 -10.79
N LEU A 172 0.33 1.69 -9.88
CA LEU A 172 -0.59 2.80 -9.62
C LEU A 172 -0.68 3.03 -8.12
N GLU A 173 -0.93 4.27 -7.73
CA GLU A 173 -1.25 4.58 -6.35
C GLU A 173 -2.67 4.09 -6.02
N PRO A 174 -2.83 3.20 -5.01
CA PRO A 174 -4.15 2.76 -4.57
C PRO A 174 -4.86 3.88 -3.81
N PRO A 175 -6.20 3.82 -3.68
CA PRO A 175 -6.92 4.70 -2.78
C PRO A 175 -6.34 4.66 -1.37
N ALA A 176 -6.23 5.81 -0.71
CA ALA A 176 -5.62 5.92 0.63
C ALA A 176 -6.16 4.89 1.62
N LYS A 177 -7.48 4.67 1.63
CA LYS A 177 -8.16 3.67 2.47
C LYS A 177 -7.63 2.25 2.28
N VAL A 178 -7.30 1.87 1.03
CA VAL A 178 -6.75 0.55 0.72
C VAL A 178 -5.31 0.47 1.23
N MET A 179 -4.47 1.47 0.95
CA MET A 179 -3.10 1.51 1.45
C MET A 179 -3.03 1.45 2.97
N GLU A 180 -3.88 2.20 3.67
CA GLU A 180 -3.98 2.16 5.13
C GLU A 180 -4.33 0.76 5.64
N SER A 181 -5.28 0.07 4.99
CA SER A 181 -5.65 -1.29 5.36
C SER A 181 -4.52 -2.31 5.13
N VAL A 182 -3.74 -2.15 4.05
CA VAL A 182 -2.54 -2.97 3.78
C VAL A 182 -1.51 -2.76 4.87
N LEU A 183 -1.17 -1.50 5.17
CA LEU A 183 -0.15 -1.16 6.16
C LEU A 183 -0.54 -1.60 7.58
N LEU A 184 -1.84 -1.57 7.91
CA LEU A 184 -2.34 -2.13 9.16
C LEU A 184 -2.18 -3.65 9.18
N ALA A 185 -2.59 -4.35 8.11
CA ALA A 185 -2.44 -5.81 7.99
C ALA A 185 -0.97 -6.26 8.02
N PHE A 186 -0.06 -5.47 7.47
CA PHE A 186 1.39 -5.71 7.52
C PHE A 186 1.96 -5.63 8.94
N ARG A 187 1.39 -4.79 9.80
CA ARG A 187 1.87 -4.56 11.18
C ARG A 187 1.33 -5.58 12.20
N GLY A 188 0.22 -6.26 11.88
CA GLY A 188 -0.45 -7.21 12.77
C GLY A 188 -1.53 -6.58 13.64
#